data_AF-A0A657ET08-F1
#
_entry.id   AF-A0A657ET08-F1
#
_cell.length_a   1.000
_cell.length_b   1.000
_cell.length_c   1.000
_cell.angle_alpha   90.00
_cell.angle_beta   90.00
_cell.angle_gamma   90.00
#
_symmetry.space_group_name_H-M   'P 1'
#
loop_
_entity.id
_entity.type
_entity.pdbx_description
1 polymer ?
#
loop_
_entity_poly.entity_id
_entity_poly.type
_entity_poly.pdbx_seq_one_letter_code
_entity_poly.pdbx_strand_id
1 'polypeptide(L)'
;KLLKWIHSFVGNWGFSIIIITFIVRGIMYPLTKAQYTSMAKMRMLQPKIQAMRERLGDDKQRISQEMMALYKAEKVNPLGGCFPLLIQMPIFLALYYMLMGSVELRQAPFALWIHDLSAQD
;
A
#
# COMPACT_ATOMS: atom_id res chain seq x y z
N LYS A 1 -13.24 0.06 -18.48
CA LYS A 1 -14.04 -1.09 -18.97
C LYS A 1 -14.60 -1.93 -17.81
N LEU A 2 -13.77 -2.43 -16.88
CA LEU A 2 -14.25 -3.21 -15.72
C LEU A 2 -15.23 -2.43 -14.82
N LEU A 3 -14.92 -1.16 -14.49
CA LEU A 3 -15.81 -0.31 -13.68
C LEU A 3 -17.16 -0.04 -14.35
N LYS A 4 -17.18 0.21 -15.67
CA LYS A 4 -18.42 0.40 -16.45
C LYS A 4 -19.27 -0.88 -16.50
N TRP A 5 -18.63 -2.05 -16.51
CA TRP A 5 -19.33 -3.34 -16.45
C TRP A 5 -19.91 -3.63 -15.06
N ILE A 6 -19.20 -3.32 -13.98
CA ILE A 6 -19.74 -3.42 -12.61
C ILE A 6 -20.89 -2.41 -12.44
N HIS A 7 -20.74 -1.20 -12.98
CA HIS A 7 -21.78 -0.18 -12.95
C HIS A 7 -23.05 -0.59 -13.70
N SER A 8 -22.95 -1.33 -14.82
CA SER A 8 -24.15 -1.80 -15.52
C SER A 8 -24.98 -2.81 -14.73
N PHE A 9 -24.39 -3.47 -13.73
CA PHE A 9 -25.12 -4.37 -12.81
C PHE A 9 -25.67 -3.65 -11.57
N VAL A 10 -24.97 -2.64 -11.06
CA VAL A 10 -25.27 -2.01 -9.76
C VAL A 10 -26.02 -0.68 -9.91
N GLY A 11 -25.87 0.02 -11.03
CA GLY A 11 -26.53 1.29 -11.34
C GLY A 11 -26.07 2.49 -10.49
N ASN A 12 -25.11 2.30 -9.58
CA ASN A 12 -24.55 3.34 -8.73
C ASN A 12 -23.02 3.30 -8.76
N TRP A 13 -22.42 4.44 -9.10
CA TRP A 13 -20.97 4.60 -9.23
C TRP A 13 -20.23 4.34 -7.91
N GLY A 14 -20.83 4.71 -6.79
CA GLY A 14 -20.27 4.52 -5.46
C GLY A 14 -20.11 3.07 -5.06
N PHE A 15 -21.18 2.29 -5.17
CA PHE A 15 -21.12 0.85 -4.90
C PHE A 15 -20.21 0.12 -5.89
N SER A 16 -20.13 0.59 -7.14
CA SER A 16 -19.21 0.05 -8.13
C SER A 16 -17.74 0.24 -7.72
N ILE A 17 -17.41 1.40 -7.14
CA ILE A 17 -16.08 1.70 -6.58
C ILE A 17 -15.78 0.83 -5.34
N ILE A 18 -16.77 0.61 -4.46
CA ILE A 18 -16.59 -0.28 -3.30
C ILE A 18 -16.29 -1.71 -3.76
N ILE A 19 -17.06 -2.24 -4.70
CA ILE A 19 -16.91 -3.61 -5.19
C ILE A 19 -15.55 -3.81 -5.86
N ILE A 20 -15.14 -2.90 -6.75
CA ILE A 20 -13.83 -3.00 -7.40
C ILE A 20 -12.70 -2.91 -6.37
N THR A 21 -12.86 -2.11 -5.30
CA THR A 21 -11.90 -2.03 -4.20
C THR A 21 -11.78 -3.36 -3.45
N PHE A 22 -12.88 -4.05 -3.16
CA PHE A 22 -12.86 -5.37 -2.54
C PHE A 22 -12.19 -6.44 -3.43
N ILE A 23 -12.47 -6.43 -4.74
CA ILE A 23 -11.85 -7.35 -5.69
C ILE A 23 -10.33 -7.13 -5.73
N VAL A 24 -9.89 -5.88 -5.88
CA VAL A 24 -8.46 -5.53 -5.92
C VAL A 24 -7.79 -5.90 -4.59
N ARG A 25 -8.40 -5.56 -3.44
CA ARG A 25 -7.87 -5.95 -2.12
C ARG A 25 -7.81 -7.47 -1.94
N GLY A 26 -8.79 -8.22 -2.46
CA GLY A 26 -8.80 -9.69 -2.43
C GLY A 26 -7.64 -10.28 -3.22
N ILE A 27 -7.40 -9.80 -4.44
CA ILE A 27 -6.27 -10.24 -5.28
C ILE A 27 -4.93 -9.85 -4.64
N MET A 28 -4.84 -8.68 -4.01
CA MET A 28 -3.64 -8.22 -3.33
C MET A 28 -3.41 -8.86 -1.95
N TYR A 29 -4.40 -9.54 -1.36
CA TYR A 29 -4.30 -10.14 -0.03
C TYR A 29 -3.06 -11.04 0.19
N PRO A 30 -2.71 -12.01 -0.68
CA PRO A 30 -1.51 -12.83 -0.46
C PRO A 30 -0.23 -12.00 -0.42
N LEU A 31 -0.17 -10.96 -1.25
CA LEU A 31 0.95 -10.03 -1.26
C LEU A 31 1.00 -9.20 0.03
N THR A 32 -0.13 -8.65 0.46
CA THR A 32 -0.24 -7.89 1.71
C THR A 32 0.14 -8.74 2.91
N LYS A 33 -0.29 -10.01 2.97
CA LYS A 33 0.10 -10.97 4.01
C LYS A 33 1.62 -11.20 4.05
N ALA A 34 2.24 -11.35 2.88
CA ALA A 34 3.70 -11.51 2.78
C ALA A 34 4.44 -10.26 3.29
N GLN A 35 3.95 -9.06 2.93
CA GLN A 35 4.50 -7.78 3.41
C GLN A 35 4.42 -7.65 4.94
N TYR A 36 3.26 -7.94 5.54
CA TYR A 36 3.08 -7.91 6.99
C TYR A 36 4.02 -8.89 7.71
N THR A 37 4.18 -10.10 7.16
CA THR A 37 5.09 -11.11 7.73
C THR A 37 6.54 -10.63 7.69
N SER A 38 6.97 -10.00 6.59
CA SER A 38 8.31 -9.43 6.46
C SER A 38 8.55 -8.28 7.46
N MET A 39 7.54 -7.41 7.64
CA MET A 39 7.59 -6.31 8.61
C MET A 39 7.66 -6.79 10.05
N ALA A 40 6.93 -7.85 10.40
CA ALA A 40 6.97 -8.44 11.73
C ALA A 40 8.38 -8.98 12.05
N LYS A 41 9.01 -9.70 11.12
CA LYS A 41 10.40 -10.18 11.28
C LYS A 41 11.38 -9.03 11.44
N MET A 42 11.23 -7.95 10.67
CA MET A 42 12.02 -6.72 10.83
C MET A 42 11.91 -6.10 12.23
N ARG A 43 10.69 -6.09 12.80
CA ARG A 43 10.48 -5.58 14.16
C ARG A 43 11.15 -6.44 15.22
N MET A 44 11.23 -7.76 15.02
CA MET A 44 11.99 -8.66 15.90
C MET A 44 13.52 -8.49 15.77
N LEU A 45 13.99 -8.02 14.61
CA LEU A 45 15.41 -7.74 14.35
C LEU A 45 15.88 -6.40 14.94
N GLN A 46 15.00 -5.41 15.12
CA GLN A 46 15.34 -4.11 15.71
C GLN A 46 16.19 -4.19 16.99
N PRO A 47 15.85 -4.99 18.02
CA PRO A 47 16.68 -5.08 19.22
C PRO A 47 18.09 -5.61 18.94
N LYS A 48 18.24 -6.57 18.01
CA LYS A 48 19.56 -7.09 17.61
C LYS A 48 20.38 -6.04 16.87
N ILE A 49 19.73 -5.25 16.01
CA ILE A 49 20.37 -4.13 15.29
C ILE A 49 20.83 -3.06 16.28
N GLN A 50 20.02 -2.76 17.30
CA GLN A 50 20.36 -1.78 18.32
C GLN A 50 21.57 -2.24 19.15
N ALA A 51 21.57 -3.49 19.63
CA ALA A 51 22.70 -4.07 20.35
C ALA A 51 23.99 -4.13 19.50
N MET A 52 23.87 -4.41 18.20
CA MET A 52 24.99 -4.36 17.26
C MET A 52 25.55 -2.93 17.14
N ARG A 53 24.68 -1.92 16.97
CA ARG A 53 25.10 -0.51 16.90
C ARG A 53 25.82 -0.06 18.16
N GLU A 54 25.35 -0.48 19.34
CA GLU A 54 25.99 -0.17 20.62
C GLU A 54 27.38 -0.80 20.74
N ARG A 55 27.57 -2.02 20.22
CA ARG A 55 28.88 -2.71 20.23
C ARG A 55 29.89 -2.13 19.24
N LEU A 56 29.42 -1.72 18.05
CA LEU A 56 30.29 -1.23 16.97
C LEU A 56 30.54 0.28 17.01
N GLY A 57 29.82 1.04 17.85
CA GLY A 57 30.07 2.45 18.08
C GLY A 57 29.92 3.30 16.80
N ASP A 58 30.95 4.03 16.43
CA ASP A 58 30.92 4.98 15.30
C ASP A 58 31.49 4.41 13.97
N ASP A 59 31.79 3.11 13.94
CA ASP A 59 32.34 2.46 12.75
C ASP A 59 31.22 2.12 11.74
N LYS A 60 30.68 3.17 11.10
CA LYS A 60 29.52 3.11 10.19
C LYS A 60 29.71 2.10 9.06
N GLN A 61 30.95 1.90 8.61
CA GLN A 61 31.26 0.98 7.53
C GLN A 61 31.08 -0.47 7.98
N ARG A 62 31.59 -0.82 9.18
CA ARG A 62 31.38 -2.14 9.78
C ARG A 62 29.91 -2.38 10.16
N ILE A 63 29.21 -1.37 10.68
CA ILE A 63 27.77 -1.46 10.98
C ILE A 63 26.96 -1.83 9.74
N SER A 64 27.25 -1.22 8.58
CA SER A 64 26.56 -1.52 7.33
C SER A 64 26.78 -2.96 6.88
N GLN A 65 28.02 -3.47 7.00
CA GLN A 65 28.38 -4.84 6.63
C GLN A 65 27.72 -5.88 7.55
N GLU A 66 27.81 -5.69 8.86
CA GLU A 66 27.21 -6.55 9.90
C GLU A 66 25.69 -6.58 9.78
N MET A 67 25.06 -5.42 9.51
CA MET A 67 23.63 -5.31 9.29
C MET A 67 23.18 -6.10 8.05
N MET A 68 23.92 -6.02 6.94
CA MET A 68 23.62 -6.82 5.75
C MET A 68 23.81 -8.32 6.01
N ALA A 69 24.86 -8.70 6.74
CA ALA A 69 25.11 -10.09 7.13
C ALA A 69 23.98 -10.63 8.02
N LEU A 70 23.50 -9.83 8.98
CA LEU A 70 22.39 -10.17 9.85
C LEU A 70 21.08 -10.38 9.07
N TYR A 71 20.76 -9.49 8.12
CA TYR A 71 19.58 -9.67 7.25
C TYR A 71 19.66 -10.96 6.42
N LYS A 72 20.86 -11.31 5.93
CA LYS A 72 21.08 -12.54 5.17
C LYS A 72 20.96 -13.78 6.05
N ALA A 73 21.52 -13.75 7.27
CA ALA A 73 21.46 -14.86 8.23
C ALA A 73 20.02 -15.15 8.67
N GLU A 74 19.24 -14.10 8.96
CA GLU A 74 17.84 -14.21 9.39
C GLU A 74 16.86 -14.36 8.21
N LYS A 75 17.38 -14.37 6.97
CA LYS A 75 16.60 -14.46 5.71
C LYS A 75 15.46 -13.44 5.64
N VAL A 76 15.75 -12.20 6.06
CA VAL A 76 14.78 -11.09 6.04
C VAL A 76 15.15 -10.12 4.93
N ASN A 77 14.18 -9.77 4.09
CA ASN A 77 14.38 -8.81 3.01
C ASN A 77 13.88 -7.41 3.41
N PRO A 78 14.75 -6.40 3.56
CA PRO A 78 14.34 -5.02 3.87
C PRO A 78 13.40 -4.41 2.84
N LEU A 79 13.51 -4.82 1.58
CA LEU A 79 12.69 -4.30 0.49
C LEU A 79 11.24 -4.82 0.54
N GLY A 80 10.98 -5.90 1.27
CA GLY A 80 9.62 -6.42 1.47
C GLY A 80 8.70 -5.43 2.19
N GLY A 81 9.26 -4.52 2.99
CA GLY A 81 8.52 -3.51 3.74
C GLY A 81 8.16 -2.24 2.96
N CYS A 82 8.92 -1.88 1.91
CA CYS A 82 8.66 -0.68 1.10
C CYS A 82 7.78 -0.96 -0.14
N PHE A 83 7.59 -2.23 -0.50
CA PHE A 83 6.72 -2.64 -1.60
C PHE A 83 5.25 -2.14 -1.52
N PRO A 84 4.60 -1.97 -0.33
CA PRO A 84 3.24 -1.44 -0.27
C PRO A 84 3.15 -0.01 -0.77
N LEU A 85 4.17 0.82 -0.46
CA LEU A 85 4.23 2.21 -0.90
C LEU A 85 4.36 2.31 -2.42
N LEU A 86 5.20 1.46 -3.02
CA LEU A 86 5.40 1.44 -4.47
C LEU A 86 4.13 1.07 -5.24
N ILE A 87 3.28 0.20 -4.70
CA ILE A 87 2.00 -0.16 -5.33
C ILE A 87 0.92 0.87 -5.02
N GLN A 88 0.93 1.46 -3.82
CA GLN A 88 -0.04 2.48 -3.42
C GLN A 88 0.10 3.76 -4.27
N MET A 89 1.32 4.14 -4.64
CA MET A 89 1.58 5.37 -5.41
C MET A 89 0.87 5.40 -6.76
N PRO A 90 0.97 4.38 -7.64
CA PRO A 90 0.19 4.31 -8.88
C PRO A 90 -1.32 4.35 -8.68
N ILE A 91 -1.84 3.69 -7.63
CA ILE A 91 -3.28 3.68 -7.34
C ILE A 91 -3.74 5.09 -6.95
N PHE A 92 -2.97 5.77 -6.11
CA PHE A 92 -3.25 7.16 -5.73
C PHE A 92 -3.19 8.11 -6.94
N LEU A 93 -2.15 7.99 -7.78
CA LEU A 93 -2.03 8.78 -9.01
C LEU A 93 -3.17 8.51 -9.98
N ALA A 94 -3.58 7.25 -10.15
CA ALA A 94 -4.69 6.87 -11.01
C ALA A 94 -6.01 7.48 -10.51
N LEU A 95 -6.29 7.42 -9.20
CA LEU A 95 -7.45 8.07 -8.60
C LEU A 95 -7.39 9.60 -8.75
N TYR A 96 -6.23 10.21 -8.50
CA TYR A 96 -6.02 11.65 -8.66
C TYR A 96 -6.28 12.12 -10.09
N TYR A 97 -5.68 11.47 -11.09
CA TYR A 97 -5.90 11.81 -12.50
C TYR A 97 -7.31 11.48 -12.99
N MET A 98 -7.92 10.40 -12.48
CA MET A 98 -9.32 10.08 -12.77
C MET A 98 -10.24 11.18 -12.26
N LEU A 99 -10.08 11.64 -11.01
CA LEU A 99 -10.87 12.73 -10.43
C LEU A 99 -10.66 14.05 -11.18
N MET A 100 -9.41 14.37 -11.54
CA MET A 100 -9.09 15.58 -12.31
C MET A 100 -9.64 15.54 -13.75
N GLY A 101 -9.67 14.37 -14.39
CA GLY A 101 -10.02 14.21 -15.81
C GLY A 101 -11.48 13.82 -16.08
N SER A 102 -12.23 13.37 -15.09
CA SER A 102 -13.58 12.83 -15.30
C SER A 102 -14.66 13.89 -15.09
N VAL A 103 -15.06 14.55 -16.18
CA VAL A 103 -16.23 15.45 -16.22
C VAL A 103 -17.54 14.72 -15.83
N GLU A 104 -17.59 13.39 -16.01
CA GLU A 104 -18.74 12.52 -15.70
C GLU A 104 -18.90 12.17 -14.20
N LEU A 105 -17.84 12.35 -13.38
CA LEU A 105 -17.90 12.13 -11.93
C LEU A 105 -18.24 13.42 -11.15
N ARG A 106 -18.23 14.56 -11.84
CA ARG A 106 -18.69 15.85 -11.33
C ARG A 106 -20.19 15.75 -11.08
N GLN A 107 -20.61 15.88 -9.83
CA GLN A 107 -22.00 15.78 -9.37
C GLN A 107 -22.64 14.38 -9.39
N ALA A 108 -21.85 13.30 -9.35
CA ALA A 108 -22.41 11.95 -9.20
C ALA A 108 -22.80 11.69 -7.73
N PRO A 109 -24.09 11.46 -7.40
CA PRO A 109 -24.51 11.18 -6.03
C PRO A 109 -24.07 9.77 -5.60
N PHE A 110 -23.46 9.66 -4.41
CA PHE A 110 -22.99 8.39 -3.84
C PHE A 110 -24.11 7.71 -3.04
N ALA A 111 -24.44 8.30 -1.89
CA ALA A 111 -25.55 8.02 -0.97
C ALA A 111 -25.50 8.98 0.24
N LEU A 112 -26.60 9.17 0.97
CA LEU A 112 -26.75 10.06 2.14
C LEU A 112 -26.57 11.56 1.79
N TRP A 113 -25.75 12.31 2.52
CA TRP A 113 -25.49 13.75 2.30
C TRP A 113 -24.41 14.03 1.24
N ILE A 114 -23.74 13.00 0.72
CA ILE A 114 -22.66 13.14 -0.27
C ILE A 114 -23.26 13.21 -1.67
N HIS A 115 -23.43 14.44 -2.16
CA HIS A 115 -24.06 14.76 -3.44
C HIS A 115 -23.05 14.84 -4.59
N ASP A 116 -21.74 14.84 -4.29
CA ASP A 116 -20.68 14.91 -5.30
C ASP A 116 -19.45 14.10 -4.87
N LEU A 117 -19.15 13.04 -5.60
CA LEU A 117 -17.97 12.19 -5.41
C LEU A 117 -16.64 12.85 -5.81
N SER A 118 -16.70 13.98 -6.51
CA SER A 118 -15.54 14.73 -7.00
C SER A 118 -15.25 16.02 -6.24
N ALA A 119 -16.19 16.46 -5.40
CA ALA A 119 -16.01 17.63 -4.56
C ALA A 119 -15.06 17.31 -3.39
N GLN A 120 -14.29 18.33 -2.99
CA GLN A 120 -13.50 18.28 -1.77
C GLN A 120 -14.48 18.36 -0.58
N ASP A 121 -14.45 17.38 0.31
CA ASP A 121 -15.08 17.50 1.64
C ASP A 121 -14.25 18.42 2.55
#